data_AF-A0A9Q0RLR5-F1
#
_entry.id   AF-A0A9Q0RLR5-F1
#
_cell.length_a   1.000
_cell.length_b   1.000
_cell.length_c   1.000
_cell.angle_alpha   90.00
_cell.angle_beta   90.00
_cell.angle_gamma   90.00
#
_symmetry.space_group_name_H-M   'P 1'
#
loop_
_entity.id
_entity.type
_entity.pdbx_description
1 polymer ?
#
loop_
_entity_poly.entity_id
_entity_poly.type
_entity_poly.pdbx_seq_one_letter_code
_entity_poly.pdbx_strand_id
1 'polypeptide(L)'
;MNDSKNNDSATDKEIQAEYHTFRWKFFISKLDHLNQLKSLIFKHMLQYLSNGSQKADVKVNLLQINVNNVQKNEYEFDLDYLPNQSPEILSQLHLAELVYSIKKNVSNINVFQAHFGHLQAFIRFVLNQCDSQPVINRLRLRALNNNFLNFTNESHFNVEESYSRLLNYAVRSTKAAALIRMIEEQLEHFAKLNSEQDQFCLSFNGGKDCVILLHAISTLLYHRNGTTRPLQLLMIETTEPFAEQSLYVKRIVHYYRGRLVTVKSGDMKKALHQVKREQPELKWFFMGVRRTDLSEPMRTNLKLIHETDVDRGWPRFTRLSPLLDWSYSDVWQFLLSLSVPYCPLYDYGYTSIGSPHNTVPNCFLLQHNVPDLSGINNSLEKADSYYLPAFVLDQVETERDSRLLESPIKPVKVNNK
;
A
#
# COMPACT_ATOMS: atom_id res chain seq x y z
N MET A 1 -5.79 -52.18 -50.80
CA MET A 1 -6.93 -51.66 -50.01
C MET A 1 -6.37 -50.86 -48.85
N ASN A 2 -6.62 -49.54 -48.92
CA ASN A 2 -6.72 -48.53 -47.86
C ASN A 2 -5.57 -48.28 -46.85
N ASP A 3 -4.90 -47.15 -47.07
CA ASP A 3 -4.84 -45.96 -46.21
C ASP A 3 -4.98 -46.10 -44.68
N SER A 4 -3.96 -45.63 -43.94
CA SER A 4 -3.98 -44.46 -43.03
C SER A 4 -2.74 -44.49 -42.12
N LYS A 5 -1.76 -43.61 -42.36
CA LYS A 5 -1.54 -42.29 -41.72
C LYS A 5 -1.15 -42.34 -40.23
N ASN A 6 0.10 -41.94 -40.00
CA ASN A 6 0.63 -41.08 -38.93
C ASN A 6 0.09 -41.26 -37.50
N ASN A 7 0.99 -41.59 -36.59
CA ASN A 7 1.06 -40.94 -35.27
C ASN A 7 2.50 -41.03 -34.74
N ASP A 8 3.36 -40.15 -35.28
CA ASP A 8 4.51 -39.66 -34.52
C ASP A 8 4.06 -38.53 -33.60
N SER A 9 4.60 -38.56 -32.38
CA SER A 9 4.77 -37.43 -31.45
C SER A 9 3.52 -36.83 -30.78
N ALA A 10 3.40 -37.04 -29.46
CA ALA A 10 3.09 -36.00 -28.46
C ALA A 10 2.78 -36.60 -27.08
N THR A 11 3.79 -37.13 -26.37
CA THR A 11 3.64 -37.41 -24.93
C THR A 11 4.75 -36.88 -24.03
N ASP A 12 5.85 -36.33 -24.55
CA ASP A 12 6.96 -35.81 -23.73
C ASP A 12 7.28 -34.33 -23.99
N LYS A 13 6.25 -33.49 -24.07
CA LYS A 13 6.38 -32.03 -23.91
C LYS A 13 5.19 -31.46 -23.14
N GLU A 14 4.97 -31.95 -21.92
CA GLU A 14 4.42 -31.07 -20.89
C GLU A 14 5.47 -29.99 -20.63
N ILE A 15 5.31 -28.86 -21.32
CA ILE A 15 5.97 -27.61 -20.97
C ILE A 15 5.73 -27.41 -19.47
N GLN A 16 6.79 -27.40 -18.66
CA GLN A 16 6.72 -27.08 -17.23
C GLN A 16 5.99 -25.76 -17.06
N ALA A 17 4.68 -25.84 -16.76
CA ALA A 17 3.88 -24.67 -16.51
C ALA A 17 4.34 -24.08 -15.19
N GLU A 18 5.01 -22.93 -15.24
CA GLU A 18 5.44 -22.22 -14.04
C GLU A 18 4.19 -21.65 -13.33
N TYR A 19 4.04 -21.90 -12.04
CA TYR A 19 2.91 -21.41 -11.25
C TYR A 19 3.43 -20.36 -10.26
N HIS A 20 2.78 -19.19 -10.20
CA HIS A 20 3.02 -18.25 -9.09
C HIS A 20 2.08 -18.59 -7.94
N THR A 21 2.65 -18.88 -6.78
CA THR A 21 1.92 -19.17 -5.55
C THR A 21 1.81 -17.92 -4.71
N PHE A 22 0.59 -17.58 -4.31
CA PHE A 22 0.28 -16.49 -3.41
C PHE A 22 -0.26 -17.05 -2.12
N ARG A 23 0.11 -16.41 -1.02
CA ARG A 23 -0.39 -16.73 0.31
C ARG A 23 -1.01 -15.48 0.86
N TRP A 24 -2.21 -15.60 1.40
CA TRP A 24 -2.84 -14.51 2.10
C TRP A 24 -3.35 -15.00 3.45
N LYS A 25 -2.81 -14.41 4.50
CA LYS A 25 -3.22 -14.68 5.87
C LYS A 25 -4.27 -13.67 6.30
N PHE A 26 -5.39 -14.15 6.83
CA PHE A 26 -6.47 -13.32 7.35
C PHE A 26 -7.11 -14.00 8.56
N PHE A 27 -7.72 -13.23 9.44
CA PHE A 27 -8.40 -13.71 10.63
C PHE A 27 -9.89 -13.92 10.36
N ILE A 28 -10.46 -14.94 10.99
CA ILE A 28 -11.89 -15.25 11.01
C ILE A 28 -12.37 -15.48 12.44
N SER A 29 -13.62 -15.13 12.71
CA SER A 29 -14.27 -15.31 14.01
C SER A 29 -15.05 -16.63 14.14
N LYS A 30 -15.34 -17.30 13.01
CA LYS A 30 -16.11 -18.56 12.95
C LYS A 30 -15.57 -19.48 11.86
N LEU A 31 -15.22 -20.72 12.24
CA LEU A 31 -14.71 -21.74 11.33
C LEU A 31 -15.74 -22.20 10.29
N ASP A 32 -17.02 -22.24 10.64
CA ASP A 32 -18.09 -22.69 9.72
C ASP A 32 -18.23 -21.80 8.47
N HIS A 33 -17.86 -20.52 8.59
CA HIS A 33 -17.87 -19.58 7.46
C HIS A 33 -16.75 -19.86 6.44
N LEU A 34 -15.73 -20.64 6.81
CA LEU A 34 -14.55 -20.88 5.99
C LEU A 34 -14.83 -21.74 4.76
N ASN A 35 -15.64 -22.80 4.91
CA ASN A 35 -16.03 -23.67 3.80
C ASN A 35 -16.95 -22.96 2.81
N GLN A 36 -17.86 -22.12 3.32
CA GLN A 36 -18.74 -21.29 2.49
C GLN A 36 -17.95 -20.21 1.75
N LEU A 37 -17.03 -19.53 2.46
CA LEU A 37 -16.08 -18.58 1.90
C LEU A 37 -15.27 -19.22 0.76
N LYS A 38 -14.73 -20.43 0.97
CA LYS A 38 -14.01 -21.17 -0.08
C LYS A 38 -14.85 -21.37 -1.34
N SER A 39 -16.10 -21.81 -1.20
CA SER A 39 -17.01 -22.04 -2.33
C SER A 39 -17.31 -20.74 -3.09
N LEU A 40 -17.57 -19.65 -2.37
CA LEU A 40 -17.88 -18.35 -2.96
C LEU A 40 -16.67 -17.72 -3.65
N ILE A 41 -15.49 -17.81 -3.04
CA ILE A 41 -14.23 -17.39 -3.66
C ILE A 41 -14.04 -18.13 -4.97
N PHE A 42 -14.14 -19.46 -4.96
CA PHE A 42 -13.94 -20.26 -6.15
C PHE A 42 -14.96 -19.91 -7.26
N LYS A 43 -16.24 -19.75 -6.91
CA LYS A 43 -17.30 -19.35 -7.85
C LYS A 43 -17.04 -17.97 -8.45
N HIS A 44 -16.69 -16.98 -7.61
CA HIS A 44 -16.40 -15.63 -8.08
C HIS A 44 -15.18 -15.59 -9.01
N MET A 45 -14.13 -16.33 -8.66
CA MET A 45 -12.95 -16.45 -9.49
C MET A 45 -13.27 -17.03 -10.85
N LEU A 46 -14.03 -18.14 -10.90
CA LEU A 46 -14.45 -18.73 -12.17
C LEU A 46 -15.25 -17.74 -13.02
N GLN A 47 -16.18 -16.98 -12.42
CA GLN A 47 -16.98 -15.97 -13.12
C GLN A 47 -16.13 -14.81 -13.65
N TYR A 48 -15.22 -14.29 -12.83
CA TYR A 48 -14.32 -13.21 -13.22
C TYR A 48 -13.40 -13.62 -14.37
N LEU A 49 -12.83 -14.83 -14.28
CA LEU A 49 -11.95 -15.39 -15.30
C LEU A 49 -12.71 -15.79 -16.58
N SER A 50 -13.98 -16.17 -16.50
CA SER A 50 -14.79 -16.54 -17.66
C SER A 50 -15.33 -15.34 -18.44
N ASN A 51 -15.54 -14.19 -17.78
CA ASN A 51 -16.08 -12.98 -18.40
C ASN A 51 -15.00 -12.09 -19.03
N GLY A 52 -13.72 -12.34 -18.75
CA GLY A 52 -12.59 -11.70 -19.43
C GLY A 52 -12.30 -12.32 -20.80
N SER A 53 -11.94 -11.51 -21.79
CA SER A 53 -11.61 -11.93 -23.16
C SER A 53 -10.35 -12.81 -23.28
N GLN A 54 -9.74 -13.20 -22.15
CA GLN A 54 -8.60 -14.09 -22.10
C GLN A 54 -8.98 -15.29 -21.25
N LYS A 55 -9.25 -16.43 -21.90
CA LYS A 55 -9.29 -17.76 -21.27
C LYS A 55 -7.91 -18.06 -20.68
N ALA A 56 -7.60 -17.46 -19.55
CA ALA A 56 -6.40 -17.77 -18.80
C ALA A 56 -6.63 -19.15 -18.18
N ASP A 57 -5.72 -20.09 -18.44
CA ASP A 57 -5.62 -21.41 -17.82
C ASP A 57 -5.34 -21.28 -16.30
N VAL A 58 -6.22 -20.62 -15.55
CA VAL A 58 -6.00 -20.32 -14.15
C VAL A 58 -6.49 -21.50 -13.32
N LYS A 59 -5.55 -22.38 -12.94
CA LYS A 59 -5.79 -23.42 -11.94
C LYS A 59 -5.51 -22.87 -10.55
N VAL A 60 -6.57 -22.75 -9.76
CA VAL A 60 -6.54 -22.21 -8.40
C VAL A 60 -6.66 -23.37 -7.43
N ASN A 61 -5.57 -23.65 -6.74
CA ASN A 61 -5.51 -24.70 -5.73
C ASN A 61 -5.52 -24.06 -4.36
N LEU A 62 -6.58 -24.27 -3.57
CA LEU A 62 -6.53 -23.97 -2.13
C LEU A 62 -5.69 -25.06 -1.45
N LEU A 63 -4.48 -24.72 -1.01
CA LEU A 63 -3.54 -25.72 -0.51
C LEU A 63 -3.74 -26.07 0.98
N GLN A 64 -4.02 -25.10 1.84
CA GLN A 64 -4.05 -25.31 3.30
C GLN A 64 -4.78 -24.17 4.00
N ILE A 65 -5.45 -24.45 5.13
CA ILE A 65 -5.94 -23.41 6.07
C ILE A 65 -5.42 -23.79 7.46
N ASN A 66 -4.46 -23.01 7.96
CA ASN A 66 -3.84 -23.24 9.26
C ASN A 66 -4.52 -22.40 10.33
N VAL A 67 -5.26 -23.06 11.22
CA VAL A 67 -5.94 -22.43 12.35
C VAL A 67 -5.08 -22.60 13.59
N ASN A 68 -4.30 -21.57 13.90
CA ASN A 68 -3.53 -21.51 15.14
C ASN A 68 -4.28 -20.62 16.15
N ASN A 69 -4.27 -20.99 17.43
CA ASN A 69 -4.70 -20.09 18.50
C ASN A 69 -3.71 -18.91 18.56
N VAL A 70 -4.22 -17.69 18.48
CA VAL A 70 -3.40 -16.47 18.51
C VAL A 70 -2.69 -16.38 19.87
N GLN A 71 -1.35 -16.47 19.89
CA GLN A 71 -0.60 -16.19 21.12
C GLN A 71 -0.48 -14.68 21.32
N LYS A 72 -0.71 -14.21 22.55
CA LYS A 72 -0.83 -12.79 22.97
C LYS A 72 0.38 -11.90 22.64
N ASN A 73 1.47 -12.45 22.10
CA ASN A 73 2.76 -11.80 21.89
C ASN A 73 3.37 -12.04 20.49
N GLU A 74 2.62 -12.58 19.52
CA GLU A 74 3.13 -12.81 18.15
C GLU A 74 3.13 -11.56 17.25
N TYR A 75 2.59 -10.44 17.71
CA TYR A 75 2.51 -9.18 16.97
C TYR A 75 2.67 -7.98 17.93
N GLU A 76 3.74 -7.20 17.80
CA GLU A 76 4.09 -6.09 18.71
C GLU A 76 3.14 -4.88 18.51
N PHE A 77 2.49 -4.80 17.35
CA PHE A 77 1.57 -3.71 16.96
C PHE A 77 0.09 -4.06 17.11
N ASP A 78 -0.21 -5.20 17.72
CA ASP A 78 -1.56 -5.69 17.94
C ASP A 78 -2.17 -5.05 19.19
N LEU A 79 -1.41 -4.79 20.27
CA LEU A 79 -1.98 -4.17 21.47
C LEU A 79 -2.43 -2.72 21.26
N ASP A 80 -1.82 -1.98 20.32
CA ASP A 80 -2.23 -0.61 19.94
C ASP A 80 -3.45 -0.57 19.00
N TYR A 81 -3.77 -1.68 18.31
CA TYR A 81 -4.97 -1.82 17.47
C TYR A 81 -6.12 -2.61 18.12
N LEU A 82 -5.76 -3.51 19.02
CA LEU A 82 -6.63 -4.28 19.89
C LEU A 82 -6.82 -3.71 21.32
N PRO A 83 -6.48 -2.45 21.68
CA PRO A 83 -6.42 -2.01 23.08
C PRO A 83 -7.81 -2.03 23.75
N ASN A 84 -8.87 -2.24 22.96
CA ASN A 84 -10.24 -2.37 23.41
C ASN A 84 -10.87 -3.76 23.14
N GLN A 85 -10.05 -4.80 22.93
CA GLN A 85 -10.55 -6.17 22.79
C GLN A 85 -10.54 -6.88 24.14
N SER A 86 -11.69 -7.42 24.55
CA SER A 86 -11.70 -8.30 25.72
C SER A 86 -10.89 -9.56 25.39
N PRO A 87 -10.18 -10.15 26.37
CA PRO A 87 -9.46 -11.41 26.19
C PRO A 87 -10.32 -12.54 25.59
N GLU A 88 -11.65 -12.47 25.75
CA GLU A 88 -12.60 -13.43 25.18
C GLU A 88 -12.79 -13.30 23.67
N ILE A 89 -12.61 -12.10 23.09
CA ILE A 89 -12.70 -11.90 21.64
C ILE A 89 -11.45 -12.46 20.96
N LEU A 90 -10.27 -12.22 21.56
CA LEU A 90 -8.99 -12.69 21.03
C LEU A 90 -8.90 -14.21 21.02
N SER A 91 -9.49 -14.89 22.00
CA SER A 91 -9.53 -16.36 22.05
C SER A 91 -10.46 -17.00 21.02
N GLN A 92 -11.30 -16.21 20.34
CA GLN A 92 -12.22 -16.66 19.28
C GLN A 92 -11.69 -16.40 17.87
N LEU A 93 -10.55 -15.72 17.73
CA LEU A 93 -9.95 -15.44 16.43
C LEU A 93 -9.11 -16.63 15.95
N HIS A 94 -9.37 -17.04 14.72
CA HIS A 94 -8.60 -18.05 14.01
C HIS A 94 -7.84 -17.37 12.88
N LEU A 95 -6.52 -17.57 12.81
CA LEU A 95 -5.77 -17.25 11.61
C LEU A 95 -6.18 -18.25 10.52
N ALA A 96 -6.39 -17.79 9.30
CA ALA A 96 -6.58 -18.60 8.12
C ALA A 96 -5.55 -18.16 7.09
N GLU A 97 -4.98 -19.11 6.36
CA GLU A 97 -4.11 -18.83 5.22
C GLU A 97 -4.85 -19.32 3.96
N LEU A 98 -4.94 -18.47 2.95
CA LEU A 98 -5.45 -18.83 1.65
C LEU A 98 -4.27 -18.82 0.69
N VAL A 99 -3.88 -20.03 0.29
CA VAL A 99 -2.83 -20.22 -0.70
C VAL A 99 -3.49 -20.48 -2.05
N TYR A 100 -3.09 -19.77 -3.09
CA TYR A 100 -3.55 -20.02 -4.46
C TYR A 100 -2.42 -19.89 -5.46
N SER A 101 -2.49 -20.71 -6.50
CA SER A 101 -1.60 -20.64 -7.65
C SER A 101 -2.29 -20.03 -8.85
N ILE A 102 -1.56 -19.33 -9.70
CA ILE A 102 -2.02 -18.90 -11.02
C ILE A 102 -0.98 -19.34 -12.05
N LYS A 103 -1.43 -19.99 -13.14
CA LYS A 103 -0.55 -20.50 -14.20
C LYS A 103 0.05 -19.33 -14.98
N LYS A 104 1.36 -19.34 -15.17
CA LYS A 104 2.11 -18.36 -15.97
C LYS A 104 1.88 -18.63 -17.45
N ASN A 105 0.75 -18.16 -17.98
CA ASN A 105 0.52 -18.10 -19.43
C ASN A 105 0.10 -16.70 -19.91
N VAL A 106 0.27 -15.68 -19.04
CA VAL A 106 -0.05 -14.28 -19.34
C VAL A 106 1.25 -13.54 -19.50
N SER A 107 1.52 -13.05 -20.71
CA SER A 107 2.72 -12.27 -21.07
C SER A 107 2.80 -10.88 -20.41
N ASN A 108 1.84 -10.52 -19.54
CA ASN A 108 1.72 -9.20 -18.95
C ASN A 108 1.48 -9.26 -17.43
N ILE A 109 2.49 -8.83 -16.65
CA ILE A 109 2.47 -8.76 -15.18
C ILE A 109 1.36 -7.84 -14.63
N ASN A 110 0.92 -6.84 -15.41
CA ASN A 110 -0.13 -5.91 -14.99
C ASN A 110 -1.50 -6.61 -14.94
N VAL A 111 -1.80 -7.46 -15.93
CA VAL A 111 -3.03 -8.26 -15.96
C VAL A 111 -3.06 -9.22 -14.77
N PHE A 112 -1.89 -9.79 -14.44
CA PHE A 112 -1.74 -10.66 -13.29
C PHE A 112 -2.03 -9.92 -11.97
N GLN A 113 -1.46 -8.72 -11.77
CA GLN A 113 -1.68 -7.91 -10.58
C GLN A 113 -3.14 -7.45 -10.46
N ALA A 114 -3.79 -7.10 -11.58
CA ALA A 114 -5.21 -6.76 -11.60
C ALA A 114 -6.07 -7.94 -11.11
N HIS A 115 -5.89 -9.14 -11.66
CA HIS A 115 -6.63 -10.33 -11.25
C HIS A 115 -6.44 -10.65 -9.75
N PHE A 116 -5.21 -10.50 -9.27
CA PHE A 116 -4.87 -10.69 -7.87
C PHE A 116 -5.59 -9.66 -6.98
N GLY A 117 -5.60 -8.38 -7.36
CA GLY A 117 -6.29 -7.31 -6.63
C GLY A 117 -7.80 -7.48 -6.58
N HIS A 118 -8.42 -7.93 -7.67
CA HIS A 118 -9.85 -8.27 -7.71
C HIS A 118 -10.21 -9.35 -6.69
N LEU A 119 -9.44 -10.44 -6.68
CA LEU A 119 -9.66 -11.54 -5.77
C LEU A 119 -9.52 -11.10 -4.30
N GLN A 120 -8.51 -10.30 -3.99
CA GLN A 120 -8.32 -9.77 -2.65
C GLN A 120 -9.48 -8.89 -2.20
N ALA A 121 -9.92 -7.98 -3.06
CA ALA A 121 -11.07 -7.12 -2.77
C ALA A 121 -12.34 -7.94 -2.52
N PHE A 122 -12.59 -8.96 -3.34
CA PHE A 122 -13.74 -9.83 -3.16
C PHE A 122 -13.71 -10.60 -1.84
N ILE A 123 -12.57 -11.22 -1.49
CA ILE A 123 -12.44 -11.94 -0.22
C ILE A 123 -12.61 -10.98 0.97
N ARG A 124 -11.98 -9.79 0.94
CA ARG A 124 -12.18 -8.77 1.97
C ARG A 124 -13.66 -8.42 2.11
N PHE A 125 -14.33 -8.25 0.99
CA PHE A 125 -15.76 -7.99 0.94
C PHE A 125 -16.57 -9.14 1.57
N VAL A 126 -16.33 -10.39 1.20
CA VAL A 126 -17.05 -11.55 1.77
C VAL A 126 -16.78 -11.68 3.27
N LEU A 127 -15.52 -11.55 3.70
CA LEU A 127 -15.16 -11.57 5.13
C LEU A 127 -15.91 -10.49 5.91
N ASN A 128 -16.07 -9.30 5.34
CA ASN A 128 -16.86 -8.22 5.95
C ASN A 128 -18.35 -8.55 6.09
N GLN A 129 -18.90 -9.45 5.27
CA GLN A 129 -20.29 -9.91 5.36
C GLN A 129 -20.45 -11.10 6.30
N CYS A 130 -19.39 -11.88 6.53
CA CYS A 130 -19.40 -13.03 7.44
C CYS A 130 -19.54 -12.62 8.93
N ASP A 131 -19.12 -11.42 9.31
CA ASP A 131 -19.16 -11.00 10.71
C ASP A 131 -20.56 -10.52 11.14
N SER A 132 -21.28 -11.40 11.83
CA SER A 132 -22.55 -11.12 12.51
C SER A 132 -22.40 -10.27 13.79
N GLN A 133 -21.22 -9.73 14.05
CA GLN A 133 -20.89 -9.00 15.29
C GLN A 133 -21.29 -7.50 15.19
N PRO A 134 -21.44 -6.79 16.33
CA PRO A 134 -21.76 -5.35 16.35
C PRO A 134 -20.78 -4.54 15.49
N VAL A 135 -21.21 -3.39 14.97
CA VAL A 135 -20.43 -2.53 14.03
C VAL A 135 -18.97 -2.29 14.47
N ILE A 136 -18.76 -2.12 15.78
CA ILE A 136 -17.43 -1.96 16.39
C ILE A 136 -16.52 -3.17 16.17
N ASN A 137 -17.04 -4.40 16.19
CA ASN A 137 -16.29 -5.62 15.93
C ASN A 137 -16.01 -5.84 14.43
N ARG A 138 -16.87 -5.35 13.53
CA ARG A 138 -16.63 -5.38 12.07
C ARG A 138 -15.44 -4.51 11.65
N LEU A 139 -15.26 -3.36 12.31
CA LEU A 139 -14.10 -2.47 12.07
C LEU A 139 -12.77 -3.09 12.55
N ARG A 140 -12.82 -4.04 13.49
CA ARG A 140 -11.66 -4.67 14.13
C ARG A 140 -11.04 -5.79 13.28
N LEU A 141 -11.86 -6.65 12.67
CA LEU A 141 -11.42 -7.70 11.76
C LEU A 141 -10.97 -7.16 10.39
N ARG A 142 -11.62 -6.08 9.91
CA ARG A 142 -11.18 -5.32 8.74
C ARG A 142 -9.69 -5.03 8.82
N ALA A 143 -9.25 -4.38 9.88
CA ALA A 143 -7.89 -3.91 10.00
C ALA A 143 -6.80 -4.96 10.19
N LEU A 144 -7.16 -6.13 10.73
CA LEU A 144 -6.26 -7.28 10.80
C LEU A 144 -6.05 -7.92 9.41
N ASN A 145 -7.00 -7.74 8.49
CA ASN A 145 -7.01 -8.36 7.15
C ASN A 145 -6.59 -7.42 6.02
N ASN A 146 -6.13 -6.21 6.37
CA ASN A 146 -5.94 -5.09 5.45
C ASN A 146 -4.53 -4.89 4.90
N ASN A 147 -3.59 -5.79 5.18
CA ASN A 147 -2.26 -5.66 4.61
C ASN A 147 -1.89 -6.89 3.79
N PHE A 148 -1.52 -6.65 2.54
CA PHE A 148 -0.85 -7.61 1.66
C PHE A 148 0.41 -8.23 2.29
N LEU A 149 1.01 -7.56 3.28
CA LEU A 149 2.25 -7.96 3.92
C LEU A 149 2.15 -8.17 5.43
N ASN A 150 0.94 -8.16 6.03
CA ASN A 150 0.69 -8.27 7.48
C ASN A 150 1.96 -8.07 8.29
N PHE A 151 2.32 -6.84 8.70
CA PHE A 151 3.50 -6.62 9.54
C PHE A 151 3.46 -7.62 10.70
N THR A 152 4.19 -8.72 10.54
CA THR A 152 4.30 -9.81 11.50
C THR A 152 5.45 -9.49 12.44
N ASN A 153 5.54 -10.15 13.59
CA ASN A 153 6.75 -10.03 14.41
C ASN A 153 8.02 -10.49 13.68
N GLU A 154 7.87 -11.30 12.64
CA GLU A 154 8.98 -11.71 11.77
C GLU A 154 9.27 -10.69 10.66
N SER A 155 8.37 -9.72 10.43
CA SER A 155 8.52 -8.70 9.39
C SER A 155 9.56 -7.68 9.79
N HIS A 156 10.79 -7.92 9.37
CA HIS A 156 11.90 -7.00 9.54
C HIS A 156 12.39 -6.54 8.18
N PHE A 157 12.86 -5.29 8.11
CA PHE A 157 13.48 -4.78 6.90
C PHE A 157 14.83 -5.46 6.66
N ASN A 158 14.86 -6.39 5.69
CA ASN A 158 16.07 -7.03 5.22
C ASN A 158 16.75 -6.15 4.15
N VAL A 159 17.84 -5.50 4.54
CA VAL A 159 18.57 -4.54 3.70
C VAL A 159 19.17 -5.23 2.47
N GLU A 160 19.81 -6.38 2.63
CA GLU A 160 20.50 -7.10 1.54
C GLU A 160 19.53 -7.60 0.48
N GLU A 161 18.42 -8.19 0.93
CA GLU A 161 17.36 -8.65 0.03
C GLU A 161 16.70 -7.47 -0.70
N SER A 162 16.42 -6.39 0.02
CA SER A 162 15.83 -5.18 -0.56
C SER A 162 16.76 -4.53 -1.59
N TYR A 163 18.06 -4.46 -1.29
CA TYR A 163 19.07 -3.93 -2.20
C TYR A 163 19.17 -4.76 -3.48
N SER A 164 19.26 -6.09 -3.34
CA SER A 164 19.31 -7.02 -4.47
C SER A 164 18.06 -6.91 -5.37
N ARG A 165 16.87 -6.81 -4.77
CA ARG A 165 15.61 -6.62 -5.50
C ARG A 165 15.52 -5.27 -6.18
N LEU A 166 15.92 -4.20 -5.49
CA LEU A 166 15.92 -2.83 -6.01
C LEU A 166 16.83 -2.70 -7.23
N LEU A 167 18.05 -3.26 -7.18
CA LEU A 167 18.96 -3.29 -8.31
C LEU A 167 18.41 -4.12 -9.48
N ASN A 168 17.86 -5.32 -9.22
CA ASN A 168 17.24 -6.14 -10.25
C ASN A 168 16.06 -5.43 -10.94
N TYR A 169 15.25 -4.70 -10.19
CA TYR A 169 14.16 -3.90 -10.73
C TYR A 169 14.69 -2.75 -11.59
N ALA A 170 15.76 -2.08 -11.15
CA ALA A 170 16.39 -0.98 -11.88
C ALA A 170 16.99 -1.40 -13.23
N VAL A 171 17.42 -2.65 -13.40
CA VAL A 171 17.83 -3.19 -14.71
C VAL A 171 16.71 -3.08 -15.77
N ARG A 172 15.45 -3.14 -15.33
CA ARG A 172 14.26 -3.15 -16.21
C ARG A 172 13.49 -1.83 -16.20
N SER A 173 13.83 -0.91 -15.29
CA SER A 173 13.15 0.38 -15.12
C SER A 173 14.16 1.53 -15.12
N THR A 174 14.19 2.29 -16.20
CA THR A 174 15.06 3.47 -16.34
C THR A 174 14.76 4.53 -15.29
N LYS A 175 13.50 4.67 -14.87
CA LYS A 175 13.07 5.57 -13.79
C LYS A 175 13.60 5.12 -12.44
N ALA A 176 13.56 3.83 -12.13
CA ALA A 176 14.15 3.30 -10.90
C ALA A 176 15.68 3.42 -10.91
N ALA A 177 16.34 3.17 -12.05
CA ALA A 177 17.78 3.41 -12.19
C ALA A 177 18.15 4.89 -11.98
N ALA A 178 17.35 5.83 -12.50
CA ALA A 178 17.54 7.26 -12.27
C ALA A 178 17.30 7.66 -10.81
N LEU A 179 16.28 7.09 -10.16
CA LEU A 179 16.02 7.26 -8.73
C LEU A 179 17.22 6.83 -7.88
N ILE A 180 17.78 5.64 -8.14
CA ILE A 180 18.93 5.10 -7.42
C ILE A 180 20.13 6.04 -7.59
N ARG A 181 20.50 6.39 -8.83
CA ARG A 181 21.62 7.30 -9.10
C ARG A 181 21.47 8.62 -8.36
N MET A 182 20.29 9.25 -8.45
CA MET A 182 20.06 10.52 -7.77
C MET A 182 20.19 10.39 -6.25
N ILE A 183 19.60 9.36 -5.64
CA ILE A 183 19.73 9.15 -4.19
C ILE A 183 21.20 8.89 -3.83
N GLU A 184 21.91 8.07 -4.59
CA GLU A 184 23.30 7.75 -4.31
C GLU A 184 24.22 8.98 -4.40
N GLU A 185 24.05 9.81 -5.42
CA GLU A 185 24.77 11.08 -5.58
C GLU A 185 24.53 12.01 -4.38
N GLN A 186 23.28 12.13 -3.93
CA GLN A 186 22.93 12.98 -2.78
C GLN A 186 23.48 12.41 -1.46
N LEU A 187 23.36 11.09 -1.24
CA LEU A 187 23.92 10.45 -0.05
C LEU A 187 25.45 10.59 0.02
N GLU A 188 26.15 10.50 -1.11
CA GLU A 188 27.59 10.73 -1.18
C GLU A 188 27.93 12.21 -0.91
N HIS A 189 27.12 13.14 -1.43
CA HIS A 189 27.27 14.56 -1.13
C HIS A 189 27.12 14.83 0.37
N PHE A 190 26.10 14.27 1.03
CA PHE A 190 25.88 14.45 2.46
C PHE A 190 26.98 13.82 3.31
N ALA A 191 27.50 12.65 2.91
CA ALA A 191 28.62 12.01 3.60
C ALA A 191 29.88 12.89 3.60
N LYS A 192 30.16 13.62 2.52
CA LYS A 192 31.31 14.53 2.41
C LYS A 192 31.22 15.76 3.32
N LEU A 193 30.01 16.14 3.74
CA LEU A 193 29.81 17.30 4.61
C LEU A 193 30.21 17.04 6.07
N ASN A 194 30.54 15.79 6.44
CA ASN A 194 31.10 15.40 7.75
C ASN A 194 30.38 16.04 8.96
N SER A 195 29.04 16.05 8.94
CA SER A 195 28.23 16.61 10.01
C SER A 195 27.81 15.55 11.02
N GLU A 196 27.92 15.87 12.32
CA GLU A 196 27.38 15.03 13.38
C GLU A 196 25.85 15.07 13.45
N GLN A 197 25.21 16.09 12.89
CA GLN A 197 23.75 16.26 12.84
C GLN A 197 23.18 15.90 11.47
N ASP A 198 21.89 15.54 11.46
CA ASP A 198 21.16 15.23 10.24
C ASP A 198 20.99 16.48 9.37
N GLN A 199 21.48 16.40 8.14
CA GLN A 199 21.42 17.49 7.17
C GLN A 199 20.25 17.37 6.21
N PHE A 200 19.68 16.18 6.09
CA PHE A 200 18.56 15.90 5.22
C PHE A 200 17.48 15.08 5.94
N CYS A 201 16.25 15.17 5.44
CA CYS A 201 15.15 14.32 5.87
C CYS A 201 14.29 13.91 4.67
N LEU A 202 13.45 12.89 4.87
CA LEU A 202 12.35 12.57 3.95
C LEU A 202 11.07 13.26 4.45
N SER A 203 10.46 14.09 3.60
CA SER A 203 9.10 14.58 3.83
C SER A 203 8.12 13.42 3.66
N PHE A 204 7.44 13.06 4.75
CA PHE A 204 6.74 11.78 4.88
C PHE A 204 5.31 11.99 5.40
N ASN A 205 4.33 11.39 4.71
CA ASN A 205 2.93 11.41 5.12
C ASN A 205 2.27 10.02 5.13
N GLY A 206 3.03 8.95 4.89
CA GLY A 206 2.49 7.58 4.78
C GLY A 206 1.74 7.28 3.48
N GLY A 207 1.72 8.21 2.51
CA GLY A 207 1.17 7.96 1.17
C GLY A 207 2.07 7.08 0.30
N LYS A 208 1.49 6.53 -0.77
CA LYS A 208 2.16 5.62 -1.71
C LYS A 208 3.44 6.21 -2.34
N ASP A 209 3.49 7.51 -2.60
CA ASP A 209 4.63 8.13 -3.27
C ASP A 209 5.82 8.31 -2.31
N CYS A 210 5.59 8.76 -1.07
CA CYS A 210 6.66 8.94 -0.10
C CYS A 210 7.23 7.61 0.43
N VAL A 211 6.45 6.52 0.41
CA VAL A 211 6.98 5.20 0.83
C VAL A 211 7.94 4.60 -0.20
N ILE A 212 7.81 4.93 -1.49
CA ILE A 212 8.82 4.59 -2.51
C ILE A 212 10.17 5.19 -2.12
N LEU A 213 10.17 6.48 -1.76
CA LEU A 213 11.39 7.15 -1.32
C LEU A 213 11.89 6.58 0.01
N LEU A 214 11.02 6.26 0.96
CA LEU A 214 11.40 5.62 2.21
C LEU A 214 12.13 4.30 1.94
N HIS A 215 11.57 3.45 1.07
CA HIS A 215 12.15 2.17 0.70
C HIS A 215 13.51 2.36 0.02
N ALA A 216 13.58 3.18 -1.03
CA ALA A 216 14.81 3.37 -1.80
C ALA A 216 15.92 4.03 -0.97
N ILE A 217 15.62 5.09 -0.23
CA ILE A 217 16.60 5.79 0.61
C ILE A 217 17.08 4.87 1.73
N SER A 218 16.18 4.20 2.45
CA SER A 218 16.57 3.29 3.54
C SER A 218 17.43 2.13 3.04
N THR A 219 17.06 1.53 1.89
CA THR A 219 17.83 0.45 1.26
C THR A 219 19.24 0.90 0.94
N LEU A 220 19.39 2.01 0.22
CA LEU A 220 20.71 2.52 -0.20
C LEU A 220 21.53 3.04 0.98
N LEU A 221 20.89 3.75 1.92
CA LEU A 221 21.55 4.32 3.09
C LEU A 221 22.12 3.23 4.01
N TYR A 222 21.31 2.23 4.37
CA TYR A 222 21.74 1.18 5.29
C TYR A 222 22.66 0.16 4.63
N HIS A 223 22.54 -0.08 3.32
CA HIS A 223 23.48 -0.93 2.57
C HIS A 223 24.87 -0.28 2.45
N ARG A 224 24.94 1.05 2.18
CA ARG A 224 26.23 1.72 1.91
C ARG A 224 27.16 1.80 3.11
N ASN A 225 26.64 1.99 4.32
CA ASN A 225 27.47 2.49 5.43
C ASN A 225 27.41 1.70 6.74
N GLY A 226 26.64 0.61 6.85
CA GLY A 226 26.40 0.00 8.17
C GLY A 226 25.93 1.04 9.22
N THR A 227 25.40 2.18 8.74
CA THR A 227 25.08 3.33 9.58
C THR A 227 23.96 2.91 10.51
N THR A 228 24.18 3.16 11.80
CA THR A 228 23.18 2.88 12.84
C THR A 228 22.21 4.04 13.01
N ARG A 229 22.46 5.19 12.35
CA ARG A 229 21.60 6.37 12.46
C ARG A 229 20.30 6.18 11.66
N PRO A 230 19.14 6.24 12.32
CA PRO A 230 17.84 6.21 11.66
C PRO A 230 17.65 7.33 10.65
N LEU A 231 17.09 7.01 9.48
CA LEU A 231 16.61 8.04 8.55
C LEU A 231 15.56 8.93 9.22
N GLN A 232 15.77 10.25 9.25
CA GLN A 232 14.76 11.19 9.74
C GLN A 232 13.61 11.32 8.74
N LEU A 233 12.39 11.13 9.24
CA LEU A 233 11.13 11.30 8.53
C LEU A 233 10.40 12.49 9.12
N LEU A 234 10.11 13.51 8.33
CA LEU A 234 9.40 14.71 8.77
C LEU A 234 7.95 14.65 8.30
N MET A 235 7.02 14.60 9.25
CA MET A 235 5.58 14.61 9.00
C MET A 235 4.98 15.92 9.50
N ILE A 236 4.43 16.72 8.59
CA ILE A 236 3.71 17.95 8.93
C ILE A 236 2.22 17.65 8.87
N GLU A 237 1.56 17.73 10.03
CA GLU A 237 0.12 17.48 10.16
C GLU A 237 -0.63 18.81 10.15
N THR A 238 -1.27 19.12 9.02
CA THR A 238 -2.18 20.27 8.88
C THR A 238 -3.63 19.95 9.20
N THR A 239 -4.01 18.68 9.08
CA THR A 239 -5.34 18.14 9.38
C THR A 239 -5.18 16.79 10.05
N GLU A 240 -6.24 16.31 10.70
CA GLU A 240 -6.24 14.98 11.30
C GLU A 240 -6.16 13.90 10.21
N PRO A 241 -5.16 13.00 10.24
CA PRO A 241 -5.07 11.88 9.32
C PRO A 241 -6.12 10.79 9.60
N PHE A 242 -6.32 9.87 8.66
CA PHE A 242 -7.08 8.66 8.92
C PHE A 242 -6.44 7.83 10.04
N ALA A 243 -7.25 7.12 10.83
CA ALA A 243 -6.75 6.25 11.89
C ALA A 243 -5.89 5.11 11.30
N GLU A 244 -6.32 4.54 10.18
CA GLU A 244 -5.62 3.50 9.43
C GLU A 244 -4.28 4.01 8.90
N GLN A 245 -4.23 5.26 8.41
CA GLN A 245 -3.00 5.90 7.95
C GLN A 245 -2.04 6.17 9.11
N SER A 246 -2.54 6.67 10.23
CA SER A 246 -1.73 6.93 11.43
C SER A 246 -1.06 5.68 11.95
N LEU A 247 -1.81 4.57 12.01
CA LEU A 247 -1.28 3.28 12.40
C LEU A 247 -0.24 2.78 11.39
N TYR A 248 -0.56 2.86 10.10
CA TYR A 248 0.36 2.46 9.04
C TYR A 248 1.68 3.23 9.14
N VAL A 249 1.63 4.55 9.36
CA VAL A 249 2.81 5.39 9.56
C VAL A 249 3.66 4.88 10.72
N LYS A 250 3.06 4.59 11.87
CA LYS A 250 3.82 4.03 13.02
C LYS A 250 4.54 2.73 12.64
N ARG A 251 3.83 1.81 11.97
CA ARG A 251 4.37 0.50 11.56
C ARG A 251 5.48 0.61 10.54
N ILE A 252 5.27 1.37 9.47
CA ILE A 252 6.25 1.51 8.38
C ILE A 252 7.51 2.25 8.85
N VAL A 253 7.38 3.23 9.74
CA VAL A 253 8.53 3.92 10.36
C VAL A 253 9.37 2.91 11.16
N HIS A 254 8.73 2.10 11.99
CA HIS A 254 9.43 1.08 12.77
C HIS A 254 10.09 0.03 11.87
N TYR A 255 9.36 -0.47 10.85
CA TYR A 255 9.87 -1.46 9.89
C TYR A 255 11.19 -1.01 9.25
N TYR A 256 11.27 0.26 8.80
CA TYR A 256 12.49 0.83 8.22
C TYR A 256 13.48 1.41 9.26
N ARG A 257 13.25 1.19 10.56
CA ARG A 257 14.07 1.75 11.64
C ARG A 257 14.27 3.26 11.50
N GLY A 258 13.22 3.98 11.06
CA GLY A 258 13.24 5.42 10.85
C GLY A 258 12.98 6.20 12.13
N ARG A 259 13.32 7.49 12.12
CA ARG A 259 13.01 8.44 13.21
C ARG A 259 11.97 9.45 12.73
N LEU A 260 10.73 9.28 13.19
CA LEU A 260 9.63 10.19 12.85
C LEU A 260 9.68 11.46 13.72
N VAL A 261 9.67 12.61 13.08
CA VAL A 261 9.49 13.93 13.67
C VAL A 261 8.17 14.49 13.17
N THR A 262 7.21 14.70 14.07
CA THR A 262 5.89 15.23 13.73
C THR A 262 5.78 16.69 14.16
N VAL A 263 5.36 17.54 13.24
CA VAL A 263 5.06 18.96 13.49
C VAL A 263 3.60 19.21 13.20
N LYS A 264 2.82 19.51 14.24
CA LYS A 264 1.40 19.82 14.12
C LYS A 264 1.22 21.32 13.94
N SER A 265 0.66 21.72 12.80
CA SER A 265 0.38 23.12 12.52
C SER A 265 -0.70 23.24 11.45
N GLY A 266 -1.71 24.08 11.67
CA GLY A 266 -2.71 24.38 10.65
C GLY A 266 -2.14 25.11 9.42
N ASP A 267 -0.86 25.51 9.43
CA ASP A 267 -0.20 26.21 8.33
C ASP A 267 1.18 25.62 8.04
N MET A 268 1.38 25.20 6.79
CA MET A 268 2.62 24.56 6.32
C MET A 268 3.85 25.47 6.46
N LYS A 269 3.69 26.78 6.22
CA LYS A 269 4.80 27.74 6.29
C LYS A 269 5.24 27.97 7.74
N LYS A 270 4.28 28.06 8.68
CA LYS A 270 4.56 28.12 10.13
C LYS A 270 5.27 26.86 10.61
N ALA A 271 4.82 25.68 10.19
CA ALA A 271 5.48 24.41 10.52
C ALA A 271 6.93 24.39 10.06
N LEU A 272 7.20 24.78 8.81
CA LEU A 272 8.57 24.77 8.28
C LEU A 272 9.47 25.82 8.94
N HIS A 273 8.94 26.98 9.34
CA HIS A 273 9.70 27.95 10.15
C HIS A 273 10.05 27.39 11.53
N GLN A 274 9.14 26.63 12.15
CA GLN A 274 9.42 25.91 13.39
C GLN A 274 10.55 24.90 13.19
N VAL A 275 10.47 24.06 12.15
CA VAL A 275 11.53 23.10 11.80
C VAL A 275 12.87 23.80 11.60
N LYS A 276 12.90 24.94 10.91
CA LYS A 276 14.15 25.67 10.68
C LYS A 276 14.79 26.20 11.96
N ARG A 277 13.99 26.58 12.96
CA ARG A 277 14.48 27.03 14.27
C ARG A 277 14.98 25.88 15.13
N GLU A 278 14.26 24.76 15.12
CA GLU A 278 14.58 23.59 15.96
C GLU A 278 15.71 22.74 15.38
N GLN A 279 15.87 22.72 14.05
CA GLN A 279 16.86 21.94 13.32
C GLN A 279 17.55 22.82 12.26
N PRO A 280 18.42 23.78 12.67
CA PRO A 280 19.04 24.73 11.76
C PRO A 280 19.94 24.09 10.69
N GLU A 281 20.57 22.95 11.03
CA GLU A 281 21.44 22.17 10.13
C GLU A 281 20.68 21.41 9.04
N LEU A 282 19.37 21.19 9.23
CA LEU A 282 18.54 20.54 8.23
C LEU A 282 18.39 21.48 7.02
N LYS A 283 18.81 21.00 5.85
CA LYS A 283 18.88 21.77 4.61
C LYS A 283 18.19 21.08 3.44
N TRP A 284 18.23 19.75 3.35
CA TRP A 284 17.72 18.99 2.21
C TRP A 284 16.48 18.15 2.54
N PHE A 285 15.47 18.23 1.68
CA PHE A 285 14.19 17.57 1.87
C PHE A 285 13.93 16.68 0.66
N PHE A 286 13.94 15.36 0.85
CA PHE A 286 13.39 14.45 -0.16
C PHE A 286 11.86 14.58 -0.19
N MET A 287 11.31 14.75 -1.38
CA MET A 287 9.89 15.02 -1.64
C MET A 287 9.33 13.98 -2.60
N GLY A 288 8.29 13.26 -2.17
CA GLY A 288 7.57 12.30 -3.01
C GLY A 288 6.54 12.93 -3.94
N VAL A 289 6.74 14.17 -4.40
CA VAL A 289 5.79 14.88 -5.26
C VAL A 289 5.97 14.49 -6.72
N ARG A 290 4.85 14.27 -7.43
CA ARG A 290 4.82 14.08 -8.88
C ARG A 290 4.32 15.34 -9.58
N ARG A 291 4.67 15.50 -10.85
CA ARG A 291 4.27 16.64 -11.68
C ARG A 291 2.75 16.74 -11.78
N THR A 292 2.06 15.61 -11.85
CA THR A 292 0.59 15.51 -11.89
C THR A 292 -0.08 15.97 -10.60
N ASP A 293 0.63 16.05 -9.48
CA ASP A 293 0.09 16.54 -8.21
C ASP A 293 0.01 18.06 -8.15
N LEU A 294 0.72 18.75 -9.04
CA LEU A 294 0.88 20.20 -9.03
C LEU A 294 -0.15 20.88 -9.94
N SER A 295 -0.62 22.04 -9.51
CA SER A 295 -1.36 22.97 -10.37
C SER A 295 -0.39 23.77 -11.26
N GLU A 296 -0.92 24.32 -12.35
CA GLU A 296 -0.17 25.33 -13.12
C GLU A 296 0.01 26.62 -12.28
N PRO A 297 1.14 27.35 -12.42
CA PRO A 297 2.28 27.12 -13.32
C PRO A 297 3.40 26.24 -12.72
N MET A 298 3.22 25.68 -11.51
CA MET A 298 4.25 24.88 -10.84
C MET A 298 4.53 23.58 -11.59
N ARG A 299 3.49 22.98 -12.17
CA ARG A 299 3.57 21.74 -12.95
C ARG A 299 4.62 21.81 -14.06
N THR A 300 4.74 22.92 -14.77
CA THR A 300 5.65 23.06 -15.92
C THR A 300 7.08 23.44 -15.53
N ASN A 301 7.25 24.22 -14.46
CA ASN A 301 8.54 24.85 -14.15
C ASN A 301 9.36 24.17 -13.05
N LEU A 302 8.79 23.17 -12.35
CA LEU A 302 9.50 22.52 -11.25
C LEU A 302 10.65 21.64 -11.76
N LYS A 303 11.84 21.85 -11.18
CA LYS A 303 13.05 21.04 -11.39
C LYS A 303 13.16 19.93 -10.34
N LEU A 304 13.93 18.89 -10.63
CA LEU A 304 14.21 17.79 -9.68
C LEU A 304 14.86 18.30 -8.38
N ILE A 305 15.75 19.29 -8.47
CA ILE A 305 16.37 19.95 -7.33
C ILE A 305 16.08 21.44 -7.43
N HIS A 306 15.51 22.01 -6.38
CA HIS A 306 15.22 23.45 -6.33
C HIS A 306 15.02 23.94 -4.89
N GLU A 307 15.32 25.21 -4.66
CA GLU A 307 15.12 25.87 -3.37
C GLU A 307 13.65 26.21 -3.12
N THR A 308 13.29 26.37 -1.85
CA THR A 308 12.05 27.05 -1.45
C THR A 308 12.05 28.52 -1.85
N ASP A 309 10.86 29.07 -2.07
CA ASP A 309 10.68 30.47 -2.48
C ASP A 309 10.80 31.41 -1.26
N VAL A 310 12.02 31.85 -0.98
CA VAL A 310 12.33 32.74 0.15
C VAL A 310 11.68 34.12 -0.01
N ASP A 311 11.52 34.60 -1.25
CA ASP A 311 10.89 35.88 -1.55
C ASP A 311 9.40 35.87 -1.17
N ARG A 312 8.76 34.69 -1.22
CA ARG A 312 7.40 34.46 -0.70
C ARG A 312 7.37 34.13 0.80
N GLY A 313 8.46 34.30 1.53
CA GLY A 313 8.55 34.11 2.98
C GLY A 313 8.63 32.65 3.43
N TRP A 314 8.97 31.71 2.53
CA TRP A 314 9.30 30.34 2.94
C TRP A 314 10.71 30.28 3.55
N PRO A 315 10.94 29.46 4.58
CA PRO A 315 12.30 29.22 5.07
C PRO A 315 13.13 28.51 4.01
N ARG A 316 14.43 28.81 3.95
CA ARG A 316 15.36 28.26 2.95
C ARG A 316 15.62 26.77 3.20
N PHE A 317 15.22 25.95 2.24
CA PHE A 317 15.51 24.52 2.14
C PHE A 317 15.67 24.13 0.67
N THR A 318 16.49 23.12 0.42
CA THR A 318 16.62 22.49 -0.90
C THR A 318 15.65 21.30 -0.99
N ARG A 319 14.73 21.32 -1.94
CA ARG A 319 13.81 20.22 -2.23
C ARG A 319 14.41 19.30 -3.29
N LEU A 320 14.44 18.01 -2.98
CA LEU A 320 14.87 16.93 -3.87
C LEU A 320 13.61 16.13 -4.24
N SER A 321 13.20 16.14 -5.51
CA SER A 321 11.98 15.47 -5.99
C SER A 321 12.30 14.37 -7.01
N PRO A 322 12.89 13.23 -6.61
CA PRO A 322 13.29 12.16 -7.55
C PRO A 322 12.12 11.51 -8.31
N LEU A 323 10.90 11.59 -7.76
CA LEU A 323 9.70 11.00 -8.36
C LEU A 323 8.95 11.96 -9.30
N LEU A 324 9.48 13.16 -9.57
CA LEU A 324 8.73 14.23 -10.23
C LEU A 324 8.06 13.80 -11.54
N ASP A 325 8.73 13.00 -12.36
CA ASP A 325 8.24 12.55 -13.66
C ASP A 325 7.71 11.10 -13.66
N TRP A 326 7.38 10.57 -12.49
CA TRP A 326 6.73 9.27 -12.35
C TRP A 326 5.24 9.38 -12.65
N SER A 327 4.70 8.35 -13.31
CA SER A 327 3.27 8.18 -13.53
C SER A 327 2.63 7.39 -12.38
N TYR A 328 1.30 7.34 -12.36
CA TYR A 328 0.57 6.50 -11.41
C TYR A 328 0.97 5.01 -11.53
N SER A 329 1.13 4.53 -12.77
CA SER A 329 1.54 3.15 -13.04
C SER A 329 2.96 2.86 -12.54
N ASP A 330 3.90 3.79 -12.70
CA ASP A 330 5.28 3.62 -12.21
C ASP A 330 5.31 3.42 -10.68
N VAL A 331 4.48 4.18 -9.96
CA VAL A 331 4.35 4.11 -8.50
C VAL A 331 3.90 2.72 -8.07
N TRP A 332 2.80 2.22 -8.63
CA TRP A 332 2.28 0.91 -8.26
C TRP A 332 3.16 -0.24 -8.73
N GLN A 333 3.72 -0.15 -9.94
CA GLN A 333 4.65 -1.18 -10.43
C GLN A 333 5.87 -1.30 -9.51
N PHE A 334 6.42 -0.19 -9.01
CA PHE A 334 7.52 -0.23 -8.05
C PHE A 334 7.10 -0.89 -6.74
N LEU A 335 6.01 -0.42 -6.13
CA LEU A 335 5.53 -0.93 -4.84
C LEU A 335 5.23 -2.43 -4.89
N LEU A 336 4.52 -2.88 -5.93
CA LEU A 336 4.12 -4.28 -6.07
C LEU A 336 5.31 -5.17 -6.46
N SER A 337 6.16 -4.75 -7.39
CA SER A 337 7.30 -5.57 -7.85
C SER A 337 8.35 -5.79 -6.77
N LEU A 338 8.53 -4.81 -5.88
CA LEU A 338 9.46 -4.90 -4.75
C LEU A 338 8.80 -5.38 -3.46
N SER A 339 7.48 -5.63 -3.47
CA SER A 339 6.71 -6.00 -2.28
C SER A 339 6.91 -4.99 -1.14
N VAL A 340 6.83 -3.70 -1.46
CA VAL A 340 6.90 -2.62 -0.48
C VAL A 340 5.55 -2.50 0.22
N PRO A 341 5.49 -2.57 1.57
CA PRO A 341 4.24 -2.33 2.28
C PRO A 341 3.72 -0.91 2.02
N TYR A 342 2.42 -0.78 1.81
CA TYR A 342 1.73 0.49 1.54
C TYR A 342 0.49 0.64 2.43
N CYS A 343 -0.07 1.86 2.50
CA CYS A 343 -1.21 2.17 3.37
C CYS A 343 -2.45 1.33 3.00
N PRO A 344 -3.12 0.67 3.96
CA PRO A 344 -4.25 -0.22 3.70
C PRO A 344 -5.46 0.46 3.05
N LEU A 345 -5.61 1.79 3.17
CA LEU A 345 -6.70 2.50 2.51
C LEU A 345 -6.68 2.33 0.98
N TYR A 346 -5.49 2.15 0.38
CA TYR A 346 -5.37 1.88 -1.05
C TYR A 346 -6.05 0.57 -1.46
N ASP A 347 -6.11 -0.41 -0.58
CA ASP A 347 -6.81 -1.68 -0.82
C ASP A 347 -8.34 -1.55 -0.79
N TYR A 348 -8.86 -0.41 -0.32
CA TYR A 348 -10.28 -0.05 -0.27
C TYR A 348 -10.69 0.97 -1.33
N GLY A 349 -9.89 1.12 -2.38
CA GLY A 349 -10.20 1.99 -3.51
C GLY A 349 -9.90 3.47 -3.29
N TYR A 350 -9.24 3.85 -2.19
CA TYR A 350 -8.70 5.21 -2.08
C TYR A 350 -7.51 5.35 -3.03
N THR A 351 -7.55 6.29 -3.98
CA THR A 351 -6.45 6.48 -4.95
C THR A 351 -5.53 7.66 -4.58
N SER A 352 -6.05 8.59 -3.77
CA SER A 352 -5.35 9.74 -3.22
C SER A 352 -5.81 9.98 -1.77
N ILE A 353 -4.90 10.04 -0.79
CA ILE A 353 -5.22 10.11 0.66
C ILE A 353 -4.85 11.47 1.26
N GLY A 354 -5.77 12.09 2.00
CA GLY A 354 -5.57 13.37 2.72
C GLY A 354 -6.41 13.33 3.97
N SER A 355 -7.34 14.26 4.17
CA SER A 355 -8.13 14.23 5.41
C SER A 355 -9.37 13.33 5.29
N PRO A 356 -9.84 12.74 6.40
CA PRO A 356 -11.12 12.01 6.45
C PRO A 356 -12.33 12.83 6.00
N HIS A 357 -12.25 14.17 6.08
CA HIS A 357 -13.37 15.06 5.73
C HIS A 357 -13.48 15.32 4.23
N ASN A 358 -12.42 15.12 3.46
CA ASN A 358 -12.37 15.50 2.04
C ASN A 358 -11.94 14.36 1.12
N THR A 359 -11.85 13.13 1.62
CA THR A 359 -11.36 11.99 0.86
C THR A 359 -12.35 10.84 0.91
N VAL A 360 -12.78 10.37 -0.26
CA VAL A 360 -13.60 9.17 -0.44
C VAL A 360 -12.88 8.14 -1.31
N PRO A 361 -13.33 6.87 -1.34
CA PRO A 361 -12.89 5.91 -2.35
C PRO A 361 -13.21 6.40 -3.78
N ASN A 362 -12.40 6.00 -4.75
CA ASN A 362 -12.60 6.34 -6.16
C ASN A 362 -13.75 5.51 -6.74
N CYS A 363 -14.76 6.19 -7.31
CA CYS A 363 -15.96 5.55 -7.85
C CYS A 363 -15.68 4.64 -9.05
N PHE A 364 -14.59 4.86 -9.81
CA PHE A 364 -14.19 3.99 -10.91
C PHE A 364 -13.70 2.62 -10.44
N LEU A 365 -13.45 2.45 -9.14
CA LEU A 365 -13.09 1.17 -8.53
C LEU A 365 -14.29 0.44 -7.91
N LEU A 366 -15.50 1.01 -7.98
CA LEU A 366 -16.69 0.40 -7.41
C LEU A 366 -17.22 -0.77 -8.27
N GLN A 367 -17.46 -1.92 -7.64
CA GLN A 367 -18.01 -3.12 -8.28
C GLN A 367 -19.42 -3.38 -7.74
N HIS A 368 -20.41 -3.45 -8.63
CA HIS A 368 -21.82 -3.70 -8.29
C HIS A 368 -22.28 -5.15 -8.52
N ASN A 369 -21.56 -5.92 -9.33
CA ASN A 369 -21.95 -7.29 -9.71
C ASN A 369 -21.42 -8.31 -8.72
N VAL A 370 -21.93 -8.27 -7.48
CA VAL A 370 -21.55 -9.19 -6.42
C VAL A 370 -22.28 -10.54 -6.61
N PRO A 371 -21.58 -11.69 -6.56
CA PRO A 371 -22.22 -13.00 -6.53
C PRO A 371 -23.23 -13.14 -5.39
N ASP A 372 -24.31 -13.89 -5.60
CA ASP A 372 -25.28 -14.15 -4.53
C ASP A 372 -24.60 -14.78 -3.30
N LEU A 373 -24.65 -14.06 -2.19
CA LEU A 373 -24.13 -14.47 -0.88
C LEU A 373 -25.16 -15.22 -0.03
N SER A 374 -26.32 -15.61 -0.60
CA SER A 374 -27.31 -16.44 0.08
C SER A 374 -26.64 -17.72 0.60
N GLY A 375 -26.49 -17.83 1.92
CA GLY A 375 -25.76 -18.92 2.58
C GLY A 375 -24.78 -18.49 3.66
N ILE A 376 -24.22 -17.27 3.62
CA ILE A 376 -23.28 -16.76 4.65
C ILE A 376 -24.03 -16.15 5.83
N ASN A 377 -25.02 -15.29 5.57
CA ASN A 377 -25.78 -14.65 6.64
C ASN A 377 -27.11 -14.10 6.10
N ASN A 378 -28.24 -14.59 6.63
CA ASN A 378 -29.58 -14.16 6.22
C ASN A 378 -30.07 -12.89 6.95
N SER A 379 -29.26 -12.31 7.84
CA SER A 379 -29.70 -11.26 8.79
C SER A 379 -28.98 -9.91 8.67
N LEU A 380 -28.03 -9.78 7.75
CA LEU A 380 -27.32 -8.53 7.49
C LEU A 380 -27.86 -7.85 6.23
N GLU A 381 -27.96 -6.52 6.26
CA GLU A 381 -28.10 -5.70 5.04
C GLU A 381 -26.96 -6.08 4.09
N LYS A 382 -27.31 -6.78 3.00
CA LYS A 382 -26.35 -7.21 1.99
C LYS A 382 -25.77 -5.95 1.37
N ALA A 383 -24.48 -5.70 1.56
CA ALA A 383 -23.82 -4.70 0.73
C ALA A 383 -23.72 -5.27 -0.68
N ASP A 384 -24.36 -4.62 -1.65
CA ASP A 384 -24.39 -5.06 -3.05
C ASP A 384 -23.17 -4.57 -3.85
N SER A 385 -22.15 -4.05 -3.17
CA SER A 385 -20.95 -3.53 -3.84
C SER A 385 -19.71 -3.54 -2.96
N TYR A 386 -18.55 -3.49 -3.62
CA TYR A 386 -17.24 -3.33 -2.99
C TYR A 386 -16.27 -2.57 -3.89
N TYR A 387 -15.21 -2.01 -3.32
CA TYR A 387 -14.18 -1.30 -4.06
C TYR A 387 -12.98 -2.20 -4.37
N LEU A 388 -12.45 -2.07 -5.58
CA LEU A 388 -11.18 -2.65 -5.99
C LEU A 388 -10.00 -1.86 -5.41
N PRO A 389 -8.80 -2.46 -5.33
CA PRO A 389 -7.61 -1.77 -4.88
C PRO A 389 -7.20 -0.65 -5.86
N ALA A 390 -6.53 0.36 -5.34
CA ALA A 390 -6.07 1.52 -6.09
C ALA A 390 -5.18 1.16 -7.29
N PHE A 391 -4.32 0.14 -7.17
CA PHE A 391 -3.45 -0.29 -8.26
C PHE A 391 -4.18 -0.92 -9.46
N VAL A 392 -5.50 -1.12 -9.38
CA VAL A 392 -6.37 -1.59 -10.47
C VAL A 392 -7.03 -0.42 -11.22
N LEU A 393 -6.77 0.83 -10.81
CA LEU A 393 -7.36 2.00 -11.49
C LEU A 393 -6.79 2.15 -12.91
N ASP A 394 -7.64 1.94 -13.91
CA ASP A 394 -7.29 2.14 -15.32
C ASP A 394 -7.29 3.63 -15.72
N GLN A 395 -8.27 4.40 -15.24
CA GLN A 395 -8.42 5.84 -15.53
C GLN A 395 -7.53 6.68 -14.61
N VAL A 396 -6.21 6.57 -14.78
CA VAL A 396 -5.21 7.13 -13.85
C VAL A 396 -5.28 8.66 -13.70
N GLU A 397 -5.82 9.37 -14.69
CA GLU A 397 -6.10 10.80 -14.63
C GLU A 397 -7.11 11.17 -13.54
N THR A 398 -7.98 10.24 -13.16
CA THR A 398 -9.01 10.39 -12.11
C THR A 398 -8.46 10.13 -10.70
N GLU A 399 -7.15 9.94 -10.56
CA GLU A 399 -6.49 9.61 -9.28
C GLU A 399 -6.97 10.50 -8.12
N ARG A 400 -7.24 11.79 -8.38
CA ARG A 400 -7.63 12.79 -7.38
C ARG A 400 -9.11 13.18 -7.43
N ASP A 401 -9.93 12.57 -8.28
CA ASP A 401 -11.36 12.88 -8.37
C ASP A 401 -12.11 12.50 -7.09
N SER A 402 -11.50 11.61 -6.30
CA SER A 402 -12.00 11.21 -4.98
C SER A 402 -11.67 12.22 -3.85
N ARG A 403 -11.14 13.39 -4.22
CA ARG A 403 -10.96 14.56 -3.33
C ARG A 403 -12.17 15.48 -3.43
N LEU A 404 -13.01 15.44 -2.40
CA LEU A 404 -14.13 16.35 -2.30
C LEU A 404 -13.60 17.77 -2.07
N LEU A 405 -14.13 18.73 -2.83
CA LEU A 405 -13.90 20.14 -2.54
C LEU A 405 -14.40 20.42 -1.13
N GLU A 406 -13.61 21.12 -0.31
CA GLU A 406 -14.04 21.54 1.01
C GLU A 406 -15.37 22.31 0.86
N SER A 407 -16.45 21.74 1.38
CA SER A 407 -17.67 22.52 1.59
C SER A 407 -17.29 23.67 2.51
N PRO A 408 -17.65 24.93 2.22
CA PRO A 408 -17.32 26.03 3.11
C PRO A 408 -17.89 25.70 4.48
N ILE A 409 -16.99 25.43 5.44
CA ILE A 409 -17.36 25.14 6.82
C ILE A 409 -18.12 26.37 7.30
N LYS A 410 -19.45 26.28 7.36
CA LYS A 410 -20.24 27.30 8.05
C LYS A 410 -19.75 27.29 9.49
N PRO A 411 -19.25 28.41 10.03
CA PRO A 411 -18.83 28.45 11.41
C PRO A 411 -20.01 28.02 12.28
N VAL A 412 -19.81 26.97 13.07
CA VAL A 412 -20.74 26.57 14.11
C VAL A 412 -20.85 27.77 15.03
N LYS A 413 -22.00 28.45 14.99
CA LYS A 413 -22.34 29.44 16.01
C LYS A 413 -22.41 28.69 17.33
N VAL A 414 -21.37 28.82 18.15
CA VAL A 414 -21.46 28.49 19.57
C VAL A 414 -22.43 29.51 20.15
N ASN A 415 -23.68 29.10 20.30
CA ASN A 415 -24.65 29.84 21.10
C ASN A 415 -24.23 29.67 22.56
N ASN A 416 -23.49 30.65 23.09
CA ASN A 416 -23.40 30.85 24.52
C ASN A 416 -24.80 31.23 25.02
N LYS A 417 -25.45 30.31 25.72
CA LYS A 417 -26.51 30.62 26.68
C LYS A 417 -26.04 30.16 28.04
#